data_AF-A0A822DK50-F1
#
_entry.id   AF-A0A822DK50-F1
#
_cell.length_a   1.000
_cell.length_b   1.000
_cell.length_c   1.000
_cell.angle_alpha   90.00
_cell.angle_beta   90.00
_cell.angle_gamma   90.00
#
_symmetry.space_group_name_H-M   'P 1'
#
loop_
_entity.id
_entity.type
_entity.pdbx_description
1 polymer ?
#
loop_
_entity_poly.entity_id
_entity_poly.type
_entity_poly.pdbx_seq_one_letter_code
_entity_poly.pdbx_strand_id
1 'polypeptide(L)'
;MVKQLILFHPVMTILTLDDLMKFDVQMEKRSLIIHFDLSGSMNVPGFNPLVQTIIGLCTKLQNQGIQIYISLFGDGHQERIHTAVGGRLLTLDEFSKGNYPPNGGGTAFCPSFQRTRQFPTPYDAIIVSDGAFTDNISQLTFQEQCHTVFFVAPPWSPLGVEEKHAKAIASSVHPNVPYIGIASEKYPQLDSIIEGFLQTARLNFERCIRGDDFRNLMSLVTPLIKISQAHLETSNACQQLYGYLSKIMNNVAHEQQKLIKNLANDPKAK
;
A
#
# COMPACT_ATOMS: atom_id res chain seq x y z
N MET A 1 13.32 15.21 13.17
CA MET A 1 13.97 15.32 11.85
C MET A 1 13.56 16.58 11.09
N VAL A 2 12.26 16.90 10.96
CA VAL A 2 11.76 18.15 10.32
C VAL A 2 12.33 19.45 10.95
N LYS A 3 12.62 19.46 12.26
CA LYS A 3 13.19 20.62 12.98
C LYS A 3 14.57 21.09 12.49
N GLN A 4 15.37 20.25 11.82
CA GLN A 4 16.75 20.60 11.45
C GLN A 4 16.89 21.19 10.04
N LEU A 5 15.93 20.96 9.13
CA LEU A 5 16.04 21.42 7.74
C LEU A 5 15.58 22.87 7.52
N ILE A 6 14.67 23.37 8.37
CA ILE A 6 14.03 24.70 8.21
C ILE A 6 15.00 25.85 8.52
N LEU A 7 16.06 25.59 9.30
CA LEU A 7 17.13 26.56 9.56
C LEU A 7 17.98 26.87 8.31
N PHE A 8 17.96 26.03 7.26
CA PHE A 8 18.90 26.14 6.15
C PHE A 8 18.36 26.80 4.86
N HIS A 9 17.04 26.85 4.60
CA HIS A 9 16.53 27.43 3.33
C HIS A 9 15.15 28.13 3.44
N PRO A 10 15.12 29.46 3.69
CA PRO A 10 13.87 30.23 3.79
C PRO A 10 13.15 30.49 2.44
N VAL A 11 13.78 30.16 1.30
CA VAL A 11 13.38 30.67 -0.04
C VAL A 11 12.83 29.58 -0.99
N MET A 12 12.67 28.32 -0.56
CA MET A 12 12.11 27.30 -1.45
C MET A 12 10.58 27.43 -1.57
N THR A 13 10.13 28.10 -2.64
CA THR A 13 8.71 28.27 -3.03
C THR A 13 8.15 27.08 -3.82
N ILE A 14 8.97 26.09 -4.18
CA ILE A 14 8.56 24.86 -4.88
C ILE A 14 9.35 23.71 -4.27
N LEU A 15 8.67 22.72 -3.68
CA LEU A 15 9.30 21.48 -3.24
C LEU A 15 9.54 20.59 -4.47
N THR A 16 10.78 20.19 -4.70
CA THR A 16 11.12 19.20 -5.73
C THR A 16 10.81 17.77 -5.23
N LEU A 17 10.81 16.77 -6.12
CA LEU A 17 10.64 15.36 -5.74
C LEU A 17 11.70 14.93 -4.69
N ASP A 18 12.93 15.41 -4.85
CA ASP A 18 14.02 15.18 -3.91
C ASP A 18 13.78 15.86 -2.55
N ASP A 19 13.03 16.97 -2.52
CA ASP A 19 12.63 17.60 -1.28
C ASP A 19 11.49 16.84 -0.59
N LEU A 20 10.51 16.33 -1.35
CA LEU A 20 9.45 15.47 -0.82
C LEU A 20 10.01 14.19 -0.17
N MET A 21 11.06 13.60 -0.75
CA MET A 21 11.75 12.44 -0.17
C MET A 21 12.47 12.77 1.15
N LYS A 22 12.93 14.01 1.37
CA LYS A 22 13.53 14.46 2.64
C LYS A 22 12.49 14.65 3.76
N PHE A 23 11.20 14.75 3.42
CA PHE A 23 10.10 14.85 4.39
C PHE A 23 9.55 13.50 4.85
N ASP A 24 10.18 12.38 4.46
CA ASP A 24 9.68 11.02 4.70
C ASP A 24 8.25 10.84 4.15
N VAL A 25 7.89 11.61 3.11
CA VAL A 25 6.69 11.37 2.30
C VAL A 25 7.02 10.16 1.44
N GLN A 26 6.77 8.98 2.01
CA GLN A 26 6.96 7.73 1.30
C GLN A 26 5.88 7.66 0.22
N MET A 27 6.32 7.44 -1.03
CA MET A 27 5.41 6.96 -2.06
C MET A 27 4.70 5.74 -1.48
N GLU A 28 3.38 5.71 -1.59
CA GLU A 28 2.56 4.62 -1.10
C GLU A 28 3.16 3.30 -1.59
N LYS A 29 3.45 2.39 -0.65
CA LYS A 29 4.04 1.09 -0.98
C LYS A 29 3.06 0.36 -1.88
N ARG A 30 3.36 0.33 -3.17
CA ARG A 30 2.55 -0.39 -4.14
C ARG A 30 2.71 -1.88 -3.89
N SER A 31 1.58 -2.51 -3.64
CA SER A 31 1.48 -3.96 -3.57
C SER A 31 0.82 -4.48 -4.84
N LEU A 32 1.24 -5.66 -5.27
CA LEU A 32 0.63 -6.40 -6.36
C LEU A 32 0.20 -7.76 -5.81
N ILE A 33 -1.07 -8.08 -5.96
CA ILE A 33 -1.62 -9.39 -5.59
C ILE A 33 -1.93 -10.18 -6.85
N ILE A 34 -1.36 -11.37 -6.96
CA ILE A 34 -1.63 -12.28 -8.07
C ILE A 34 -2.56 -13.37 -7.60
N HIS A 35 -3.76 -13.40 -8.16
CA HIS A 35 -4.65 -14.54 -8.07
C HIS A 35 -4.28 -15.51 -9.20
N PHE A 36 -3.79 -16.68 -8.84
CA PHE A 36 -3.29 -17.66 -9.81
C PHE A 36 -4.14 -18.93 -9.80
N ASP A 37 -4.75 -19.24 -10.95
CA ASP A 37 -5.56 -20.43 -11.13
C ASP A 37 -4.69 -21.70 -11.19
N LEU A 38 -5.12 -22.71 -10.44
CA LEU A 38 -4.55 -24.05 -10.43
C LEU A 38 -5.62 -25.12 -10.66
N SER A 39 -6.75 -24.75 -11.26
CA SER A 39 -7.78 -25.67 -11.71
C SER A 39 -7.23 -26.74 -12.67
N GLY A 40 -7.91 -27.88 -12.78
CA GLY A 40 -7.46 -28.98 -13.64
C GLY A 40 -7.35 -28.62 -15.14
N SER A 41 -8.08 -27.61 -15.62
CA SER A 41 -7.94 -27.12 -17.01
C SER A 41 -6.56 -26.51 -17.28
N MET A 42 -5.91 -25.98 -16.25
CA MET A 42 -4.55 -25.47 -16.33
C MET A 42 -3.50 -26.59 -16.49
N ASN A 43 -3.87 -27.88 -16.40
CA ASN A 43 -2.97 -29.01 -16.59
C ASN A 43 -2.66 -29.24 -18.08
N VAL A 44 -1.88 -28.34 -18.65
CA VAL A 44 -1.46 -28.36 -20.07
C VAL A 44 0.05 -28.19 -20.20
N PRO A 45 0.66 -28.59 -21.34
CA PRO A 45 2.10 -28.44 -21.55
C PRO A 45 2.63 -27.01 -21.37
N GLY A 46 1.78 -26.00 -21.61
CA GLY A 46 2.12 -24.57 -21.45
C GLY A 46 2.13 -24.04 -20.01
N PHE A 47 1.73 -24.86 -19.02
CA PHE A 47 1.60 -24.41 -17.64
C PHE A 47 2.93 -23.99 -17.00
N ASN A 48 3.96 -24.83 -17.10
CA ASN A 48 5.27 -24.52 -16.51
C ASN A 48 5.89 -23.24 -17.14
N PRO A 49 5.88 -23.07 -18.48
CA PRO A 49 6.24 -21.79 -19.08
C PRO A 49 5.46 -20.59 -18.54
N LEU A 50 4.14 -20.71 -18.35
CA LEU A 50 3.30 -19.65 -17.76
C LEU A 50 3.77 -19.27 -16.35
N VAL A 51 4.01 -20.25 -15.48
CA VAL A 51 4.50 -20.01 -14.13
C VAL A 51 5.84 -19.27 -14.16
N GLN A 52 6.77 -19.66 -15.04
CA GLN A 52 8.06 -18.98 -15.18
C GLN A 52 7.93 -17.54 -15.69
N THR A 53 7.03 -17.27 -16.64
CA THR A 53 6.72 -15.90 -17.09
C THR A 53 6.21 -15.05 -15.93
N ILE A 54 5.25 -15.55 -15.16
CA ILE A 54 4.70 -14.80 -14.02
C ILE A 54 5.77 -14.55 -12.95
N ILE A 55 6.62 -15.54 -12.64
CA ILE A 55 7.75 -15.35 -11.73
C ILE A 55 8.71 -14.27 -12.25
N GLY A 56 9.02 -14.28 -13.55
CA GLY A 56 9.88 -13.28 -14.19
C GLY A 56 9.32 -11.86 -14.05
N LEU A 57 8.04 -11.68 -14.38
CA LEU A 57 7.32 -10.42 -14.20
C LEU A 57 7.35 -9.95 -12.74
N CYS A 58 7.00 -10.83 -11.80
CA CYS A 58 7.01 -10.53 -10.38
C CYS A 58 8.39 -10.09 -9.89
N THR A 59 9.44 -10.81 -10.30
CA THR A 59 10.81 -10.51 -9.90
C THR A 59 11.23 -9.13 -10.41
N LYS A 60 10.89 -8.80 -11.66
CA LYS A 60 11.15 -7.49 -12.25
C LYS A 60 10.45 -6.38 -11.47
N LEU A 61 9.15 -6.54 -11.18
CA LEU A 61 8.36 -5.56 -10.42
C LEU A 61 8.84 -5.43 -8.96
N GLN A 62 9.23 -6.55 -8.34
CA GLN A 62 9.79 -6.54 -6.99
C GLN A 62 11.12 -5.76 -6.91
N ASN A 63 11.98 -5.92 -7.92
CA ASN A 63 13.22 -5.15 -8.05
C ASN A 63 12.97 -3.64 -8.25
N GLN A 64 11.77 -3.25 -8.71
CA GLN A 64 11.34 -1.86 -8.80
C GLN A 64 10.70 -1.34 -7.50
N GLY A 65 10.67 -2.16 -6.43
CA GLY A 65 10.14 -1.78 -5.11
C GLY A 65 8.67 -2.12 -4.88
N ILE A 66 8.04 -2.90 -5.77
CA ILE A 66 6.65 -3.34 -5.60
C ILE A 66 6.61 -4.59 -4.71
N GLN A 67 5.74 -4.61 -3.70
CA GLN A 67 5.57 -5.79 -2.87
C GLN A 67 4.67 -6.80 -3.57
N ILE A 68 5.15 -8.03 -3.77
CA ILE A 68 4.43 -9.07 -4.52
C ILE A 68 3.85 -10.11 -3.56
N TYR A 69 2.56 -10.37 -3.72
CA TYR A 69 1.83 -11.41 -3.00
C TYR A 69 1.06 -12.28 -3.98
N ILE A 70 0.90 -13.57 -3.64
CA ILE A 70 0.24 -14.55 -4.50
C ILE A 70 -0.85 -15.28 -3.72
N SER A 71 -2.02 -15.42 -4.33
CA SER A 71 -3.14 -16.22 -3.85
C SER A 71 -3.51 -17.28 -4.89
N LEU A 72 -3.41 -18.54 -4.51
CA LEU A 72 -3.78 -19.67 -5.33
C LEU A 72 -5.28 -19.92 -5.24
N PHE A 73 -5.90 -20.32 -6.35
CA PHE A 73 -7.31 -20.68 -6.40
C PHE A 73 -7.57 -21.84 -7.36
N GLY A 74 -8.74 -22.48 -7.24
CA GLY A 74 -9.04 -23.73 -7.93
C GLY A 74 -10.05 -24.56 -7.15
N ASP A 75 -9.59 -25.60 -6.47
CA ASP A 75 -10.38 -26.46 -5.60
C ASP A 75 -9.91 -26.41 -4.12
N GLY A 76 -10.40 -27.34 -3.30
CA GLY A 76 -10.05 -27.41 -1.87
C GLY A 76 -8.56 -27.72 -1.60
N HIS A 77 -7.78 -28.15 -2.59
CA HIS A 77 -6.34 -28.33 -2.45
C HIS A 77 -5.62 -26.99 -2.27
N GLN A 78 -5.94 -25.98 -3.08
CA GLN A 78 -5.32 -24.66 -2.97
C GLN A 78 -5.68 -23.97 -1.65
N GLU A 79 -6.91 -24.19 -1.16
CA GLU A 79 -7.34 -23.72 0.17
C GLU A 79 -6.50 -24.31 1.31
N ARG A 80 -6.11 -25.59 1.21
CA ARG A 80 -5.25 -26.23 2.21
C ARG A 80 -3.85 -25.64 2.23
N ILE A 81 -3.29 -25.26 1.07
CA ILE A 81 -1.99 -24.58 0.98
C ILE A 81 -2.04 -23.27 1.76
N HIS A 82 -3.07 -22.45 1.52
CA HIS A 82 -3.24 -21.19 2.24
C HIS A 82 -3.49 -21.40 3.73
N THR A 83 -4.28 -22.40 4.10
CA THR A 83 -4.51 -22.74 5.51
C THR A 83 -3.20 -23.13 6.20
N ALA A 84 -2.33 -23.90 5.55
CA ALA A 84 -1.03 -24.31 6.09
C ALA A 84 -0.08 -23.13 6.37
N VAL A 85 -0.22 -22.02 5.64
CA VAL A 85 0.55 -20.78 5.90
C VAL A 85 -0.20 -19.79 6.81
N GLY A 86 -1.31 -20.19 7.42
CA GLY A 86 -2.09 -19.35 8.35
C GLY A 86 -3.14 -18.48 7.66
N GLY A 87 -3.63 -18.88 6.49
CA GLY A 87 -4.67 -18.17 5.72
C GLY A 87 -4.18 -16.94 4.97
N ARG A 88 -2.88 -16.62 5.03
CA ARG A 88 -2.28 -15.47 4.36
C ARG A 88 -1.97 -15.71 2.88
N LEU A 89 -1.63 -14.62 2.19
CA LEU A 89 -1.05 -14.65 0.86
C LEU A 89 0.39 -15.20 0.90
N LEU A 90 0.79 -15.89 -0.17
CA LEU A 90 2.15 -16.34 -0.38
C LEU A 90 3.04 -15.16 -0.79
N THR A 91 4.30 -15.21 -0.37
CA THR A 91 5.35 -14.34 -0.91
C THR A 91 5.83 -14.87 -2.27
N LEU A 92 6.51 -14.03 -3.05
CA LEU A 92 7.14 -14.48 -4.31
C LEU A 92 8.14 -15.63 -4.09
N ASP A 93 8.88 -15.63 -2.99
CA ASP A 93 9.84 -16.69 -2.67
C ASP A 93 9.12 -18.04 -2.44
N GLU A 94 8.03 -18.03 -1.68
CA GLU A 94 7.21 -19.23 -1.44
C GLU A 94 6.50 -19.71 -2.70
N PHE A 95 6.05 -18.78 -3.55
CA PHE A 95 5.44 -19.15 -4.83
C PHE A 95 6.46 -19.75 -5.79
N SER A 96 7.63 -19.13 -5.93
CA SER A 96 8.67 -19.57 -6.88
C SER A 96 9.33 -20.90 -6.51
N LYS A 97 9.40 -21.23 -5.22
CA LYS A 97 9.96 -22.50 -4.72
C LYS A 97 8.92 -23.60 -4.56
N GLY A 98 7.64 -23.25 -4.55
CA GLY A 98 6.58 -24.21 -4.34
C GLY A 98 6.29 -25.02 -5.58
N ASN A 99 5.96 -26.30 -5.38
CA ASN A 99 5.47 -27.17 -6.44
C ASN A 99 3.95 -27.18 -6.40
N TYR A 100 3.32 -26.36 -7.26
CA TYR A 100 1.87 -26.19 -7.30
C TYR A 100 1.31 -26.75 -8.61
N PRO A 101 1.21 -28.08 -8.75
CA PRO A 101 0.62 -28.68 -9.94
C PRO A 101 -0.86 -28.31 -10.06
N PRO A 102 -1.35 -27.99 -11.26
CA PRO A 102 -2.77 -27.86 -11.53
C PRO A 102 -3.50 -29.13 -11.13
N ASN A 103 -4.55 -28.99 -10.33
CA ASN A 103 -5.30 -30.11 -9.78
C ASN A 103 -6.76 -29.70 -9.56
N GLY A 104 -7.65 -30.70 -9.61
CA GLY A 104 -9.06 -30.50 -9.28
C GLY A 104 -9.98 -30.24 -10.46
N GLY A 105 -11.28 -30.16 -10.19
CA GLY A 105 -12.34 -30.01 -11.19
C GLY A 105 -13.02 -28.65 -11.21
N GLY A 106 -12.51 -27.64 -10.49
CA GLY A 106 -13.17 -26.35 -10.35
C GLY A 106 -12.21 -25.16 -10.36
N THR A 107 -12.77 -23.99 -10.63
CA THR A 107 -12.11 -22.69 -10.72
C THR A 107 -12.76 -21.78 -9.69
N ALA A 108 -12.68 -22.17 -8.41
CA ALA A 108 -13.31 -21.44 -7.31
C ALA A 108 -12.43 -20.24 -6.91
N PHE A 109 -12.82 -19.04 -7.35
CA PHE A 109 -12.06 -17.80 -7.17
C PHE A 109 -12.39 -17.06 -5.86
N CYS A 110 -13.63 -17.20 -5.37
CA CYS A 110 -14.13 -16.46 -4.22
C CYS A 110 -13.24 -16.54 -2.97
N PRO A 111 -12.72 -17.72 -2.57
CA PRO A 111 -11.85 -17.80 -1.39
C PRO A 111 -10.56 -16.99 -1.54
N SER A 112 -9.98 -17.00 -2.74
CA SER A 112 -8.76 -16.26 -3.06
C SER A 112 -8.96 -14.76 -3.00
N PHE A 113 -10.10 -14.29 -3.50
CA PHE A 113 -10.48 -12.88 -3.40
C PHE A 113 -10.85 -12.46 -1.96
N GLN A 114 -11.45 -13.35 -1.17
CA GLN A 114 -11.78 -13.05 0.23
C GLN A 114 -10.53 -12.84 1.09
N ARG A 115 -9.43 -13.54 0.82
CA ARG A 115 -8.16 -13.34 1.55
C ARG A 115 -7.60 -11.94 1.43
N THR A 116 -7.84 -11.25 0.31
CA THR A 116 -7.31 -9.89 0.10
C THR A 116 -8.08 -8.84 0.87
N ARG A 117 -9.26 -9.17 1.42
CA ARG A 117 -10.07 -8.23 2.21
C ARG A 117 -9.36 -7.74 3.47
N GLN A 118 -8.50 -8.58 4.04
CA GLN A 118 -7.71 -8.24 5.23
C GLN A 118 -6.36 -7.59 4.87
N PHE A 119 -6.07 -7.42 3.58
CA PHE A 119 -4.81 -6.85 3.15
C PHE A 119 -4.80 -5.33 3.46
N PRO A 120 -3.84 -4.85 4.28
CA PRO A 120 -3.95 -3.55 4.93
C PRO A 120 -3.53 -2.36 4.06
N THR A 121 -2.99 -2.62 2.87
CA THR A 121 -2.42 -1.60 1.98
C THR A 121 -3.07 -1.64 0.61
N PRO A 122 -3.17 -0.51 -0.10
CA PRO A 122 -3.65 -0.51 -1.47
C PRO A 122 -2.82 -1.41 -2.39
N TYR A 123 -3.50 -2.01 -3.35
CA TYR A 123 -2.89 -2.97 -4.26
C TYR A 123 -3.49 -2.95 -5.66
N ASP A 124 -2.68 -3.33 -6.64
CA ASP A 124 -3.15 -3.76 -7.94
C ASP A 124 -3.30 -5.29 -7.95
N ALA A 125 -4.25 -5.82 -8.72
CA ALA A 125 -4.50 -7.25 -8.81
C ALA A 125 -4.20 -7.77 -10.22
N ILE A 126 -3.56 -8.94 -10.32
CA ILE A 126 -3.48 -9.73 -11.55
C ILE A 126 -4.24 -11.03 -11.30
N ILE A 127 -5.17 -11.38 -12.18
CA ILE A 127 -5.91 -12.64 -12.13
C ILE A 127 -5.49 -13.44 -13.35
N VAL A 128 -4.89 -14.61 -13.14
CA VAL A 128 -4.47 -15.54 -14.19
C VAL A 128 -5.41 -16.73 -14.16
N SER A 129 -6.19 -16.95 -15.22
CA SER A 129 -7.22 -17.99 -15.28
C SER A 129 -7.55 -18.37 -16.73
N ASP A 130 -7.74 -19.67 -17.01
CA ASP A 130 -8.11 -20.15 -18.34
C ASP A 130 -9.61 -20.45 -18.52
N GLY A 131 -10.35 -20.53 -17.42
CA GLY A 131 -11.74 -20.99 -17.40
C GLY A 131 -12.70 -20.10 -16.62
N ALA A 132 -13.98 -20.39 -16.81
CA ALA A 132 -15.08 -19.75 -16.09
C ALA A 132 -15.05 -20.10 -14.61
N PHE A 133 -15.34 -19.12 -13.76
CA PHE A 133 -15.40 -19.32 -12.32
C PHE A 133 -16.57 -20.23 -11.98
N THR A 134 -16.30 -21.23 -11.14
CA THR A 134 -17.30 -22.25 -10.78
C THR A 134 -18.12 -21.87 -9.56
N ASP A 135 -17.70 -20.86 -8.83
CA ASP A 135 -18.36 -20.34 -7.64
C ASP A 135 -19.16 -19.05 -7.90
N ASN A 136 -20.06 -18.75 -6.98
CA ASN A 136 -20.97 -17.65 -7.14
C ASN A 136 -20.30 -16.31 -6.79
N ILE A 137 -19.71 -15.68 -7.80
CA ILE A 137 -18.99 -14.41 -7.67
C ILE A 137 -19.88 -13.24 -7.28
N SER A 138 -21.20 -13.33 -7.47
CA SER A 138 -22.12 -12.29 -6.96
C SER A 138 -22.09 -12.16 -5.44
N GLN A 139 -21.52 -13.13 -4.72
CA GLN A 139 -21.35 -13.09 -3.27
C GLN A 139 -20.05 -12.43 -2.82
N LEU A 140 -19.19 -12.02 -3.76
CA LEU A 140 -17.97 -11.32 -3.40
C LEU A 140 -18.28 -9.97 -2.75
N THR A 141 -17.53 -9.67 -1.70
CA THR A 141 -17.59 -8.37 -1.06
C THR A 141 -16.62 -7.41 -1.73
N PHE A 142 -17.00 -6.14 -1.70
CA PHE A 142 -16.25 -5.04 -2.27
C PHE A 142 -14.83 -4.89 -1.70
N GLN A 143 -13.84 -4.71 -2.58
CA GLN A 143 -12.43 -4.48 -2.23
C GLN A 143 -12.06 -3.02 -2.43
N GLU A 144 -12.16 -2.20 -1.37
CA GLU A 144 -11.85 -0.76 -1.43
C GLU A 144 -10.37 -0.45 -1.71
N GLN A 145 -9.49 -1.37 -1.33
CA GLN A 145 -8.03 -1.21 -1.46
C GLN A 145 -7.49 -1.60 -2.85
N CYS A 146 -8.33 -2.19 -3.71
CA CYS A 146 -7.92 -2.61 -5.05
C CYS A 146 -7.98 -1.41 -6.00
N HIS A 147 -6.88 -1.06 -6.65
CA HIS A 147 -6.80 0.09 -7.56
C HIS A 147 -6.95 -0.27 -9.03
N THR A 148 -6.45 -1.45 -9.44
CA THR A 148 -6.55 -1.95 -10.82
C THR A 148 -6.73 -3.46 -10.79
N VAL A 149 -7.48 -4.00 -11.75
CA VAL A 149 -7.53 -5.44 -11.99
C VAL A 149 -7.08 -5.75 -13.42
N PHE A 150 -6.01 -6.52 -13.54
CA PHE A 150 -5.60 -7.15 -14.79
C PHE A 150 -6.12 -8.58 -14.81
N PHE A 151 -6.77 -8.99 -15.89
CA PHE A 151 -7.09 -10.38 -16.12
C PHE A 151 -6.27 -10.90 -17.29
N VAL A 152 -5.53 -11.96 -17.05
CA VAL A 152 -4.61 -12.56 -17.99
C VAL A 152 -5.16 -13.91 -18.37
N ALA A 153 -5.63 -14.03 -19.60
CA ALA A 153 -5.99 -15.31 -20.18
C ALA A 153 -4.71 -16.01 -20.69
N PRO A 154 -4.35 -17.20 -20.17
CA PRO A 154 -3.25 -17.99 -20.74
C PRO A 154 -3.44 -18.28 -22.24
N PRO A 155 -2.36 -18.59 -22.98
CA PRO A 155 -2.41 -18.78 -24.44
C PRO A 155 -3.44 -19.80 -24.96
N TRP A 156 -3.79 -20.80 -24.15
CA TRP A 156 -4.75 -21.85 -24.51
C TRP A 156 -6.20 -21.52 -24.16
N SER A 157 -6.45 -20.38 -23.51
CA SER A 157 -7.79 -20.01 -23.05
C SER A 157 -8.70 -19.67 -24.22
N PRO A 158 -10.01 -19.95 -24.11
CA PRO A 158 -10.99 -19.52 -25.09
C PRO A 158 -10.98 -17.99 -25.29
N LEU A 159 -11.20 -17.54 -26.53
CA LEU A 159 -11.31 -16.11 -26.83
C LEU A 159 -12.53 -15.49 -26.10
N GLY A 160 -12.34 -14.29 -25.53
CA GLY A 160 -13.40 -13.53 -24.86
C GLY A 160 -13.65 -13.93 -23.40
N VAL A 161 -12.86 -14.85 -22.85
CA VAL A 161 -12.92 -15.22 -21.43
C VAL A 161 -12.64 -13.98 -20.56
N GLU A 162 -11.64 -13.19 -20.92
CA GLU A 162 -11.23 -11.99 -20.21
C GLU A 162 -12.35 -10.95 -20.06
N GLU A 163 -13.19 -10.75 -21.08
CA GLU A 163 -14.31 -9.81 -21.03
C GLU A 163 -15.47 -10.33 -20.18
N LYS A 164 -15.74 -11.64 -20.23
CA LYS A 164 -16.78 -12.28 -19.42
C LYS A 164 -16.46 -12.16 -17.93
N HIS A 165 -15.20 -12.39 -17.58
CA HIS A 165 -14.70 -12.25 -16.21
C HIS A 165 -14.64 -10.79 -15.76
N ALA A 166 -14.38 -9.86 -16.69
CA ALA A 166 -14.40 -8.42 -16.42
C ALA A 166 -15.69 -7.98 -15.76
N LYS A 167 -16.81 -8.34 -16.39
CA LYS A 167 -18.15 -7.94 -15.92
C LYS A 167 -18.47 -8.56 -14.57
N ALA A 168 -18.03 -9.79 -14.33
CA ALA A 168 -18.29 -10.50 -13.08
C ALA A 168 -17.46 -9.96 -11.90
N ILE A 169 -16.19 -9.60 -12.14
CA ILE A 169 -15.31 -9.06 -11.10
C ILE A 169 -15.59 -7.57 -10.84
N ALA A 170 -15.93 -6.80 -11.89
CA ALA A 170 -16.20 -5.37 -11.78
C ALA A 170 -17.32 -5.03 -10.78
N SER A 171 -18.32 -5.92 -10.63
CA SER A 171 -19.40 -5.74 -9.63
C SER A 171 -18.94 -5.93 -8.17
N SER A 172 -17.73 -6.46 -7.98
CA SER A 172 -17.16 -6.88 -6.69
C SER A 172 -15.96 -6.04 -6.26
N VAL A 173 -15.60 -5.02 -7.05
CA VAL A 173 -14.55 -4.03 -6.77
C VAL A 173 -15.14 -2.62 -6.83
N HIS A 174 -14.37 -1.61 -6.42
CA HIS A 174 -14.82 -0.23 -6.50
C HIS A 174 -15.20 0.19 -7.93
N PRO A 175 -16.34 0.88 -8.16
CA PRO A 175 -16.85 1.15 -9.51
C PRO A 175 -15.87 1.96 -10.38
N ASN A 176 -14.91 2.64 -9.73
CA ASN A 176 -13.83 3.39 -10.40
C ASN A 176 -12.55 2.58 -10.63
N VAL A 177 -12.55 1.27 -10.34
CA VAL A 177 -11.39 0.40 -10.56
C VAL A 177 -11.34 0.02 -12.04
N PRO A 178 -10.30 0.43 -12.79
CA PRO A 178 -10.10 -0.05 -14.14
C PRO A 178 -9.91 -1.57 -14.15
N TYR A 179 -10.64 -2.22 -15.06
CA TYR A 179 -10.41 -3.60 -15.43
C TYR A 179 -9.74 -3.68 -16.80
N ILE A 180 -8.68 -4.47 -16.89
CA ILE A 180 -7.88 -4.63 -18.10
C ILE A 180 -7.81 -6.11 -18.45
N GLY A 181 -8.56 -6.50 -19.49
CA GLY A 181 -8.48 -7.84 -20.06
C GLY A 181 -7.29 -7.97 -21.01
N ILE A 182 -6.43 -8.96 -20.76
CA ILE A 182 -5.30 -9.34 -21.61
C ILE A 182 -5.66 -10.68 -22.22
N ALA A 183 -6.13 -10.63 -23.46
CA ALA A 183 -6.50 -11.80 -24.24
C ALA A 183 -5.29 -12.72 -24.49
N SER A 184 -5.56 -14.00 -24.72
CA SER A 184 -4.57 -15.06 -24.95
C SER A 184 -3.55 -14.70 -26.03
N GLU A 185 -3.98 -14.01 -27.10
CA GLU A 185 -3.13 -13.56 -28.22
C GLU A 185 -2.12 -12.47 -27.83
N LYS A 186 -2.42 -11.68 -26.79
CA LYS A 186 -1.55 -10.62 -26.26
C LYS A 186 -0.65 -11.10 -25.12
N TYR A 187 -0.79 -12.36 -24.70
CA TYR A 187 0.03 -12.97 -23.66
C TYR A 187 1.56 -12.78 -23.87
N PRO A 188 2.12 -12.90 -25.09
CA PRO A 188 3.55 -12.64 -25.31
C PRO A 188 4.00 -11.21 -24.99
N GLN A 189 3.07 -10.26 -24.86
CA GLN A 189 3.31 -8.85 -24.55
C GLN A 189 2.89 -8.50 -23.12
N LEU A 190 2.63 -9.50 -22.27
CA LEU A 190 2.13 -9.32 -20.91
C LEU A 190 2.99 -8.34 -20.10
N ASP A 191 4.31 -8.55 -20.11
CA ASP A 191 5.27 -7.72 -19.38
C ASP A 191 5.20 -6.26 -19.81
N SER A 192 5.18 -5.99 -21.12
CA SER A 192 5.16 -4.64 -21.67
C SER A 192 3.81 -3.93 -21.45
N ILE A 193 2.69 -4.68 -21.47
CA ILE A 193 1.36 -4.13 -21.20
C ILE A 193 1.24 -3.71 -19.73
N ILE A 194 1.61 -4.60 -18.81
CA ILE A 194 1.52 -4.33 -17.37
C ILE A 194 2.50 -3.22 -16.97
N GLU A 195 3.75 -3.28 -17.45
CA GLU A 195 4.75 -2.25 -17.19
C GLU A 195 4.31 -0.89 -17.76
N GLY A 196 3.80 -0.86 -19.00
CA GLY A 196 3.31 0.37 -19.63
C GLY A 196 2.19 1.04 -18.84
N PHE A 197 1.27 0.24 -18.27
CA PHE A 197 0.19 0.76 -17.43
C PHE A 197 0.72 1.31 -16.10
N LEU A 198 1.53 0.51 -15.39
CA LEU A 198 2.11 0.93 -14.11
C LEU A 198 3.01 2.16 -14.25
N GLN A 199 3.75 2.25 -15.36
CA GLN A 199 4.63 3.36 -15.69
C GLN A 199 3.82 4.60 -16.11
N THR A 200 2.74 4.45 -16.87
CA THR A 200 1.84 5.57 -17.21
C THR A 200 1.16 6.13 -15.98
N ALA A 201 0.73 5.29 -15.03
CA ALA A 201 0.21 5.75 -13.75
C ALA A 201 1.27 6.55 -12.96
N ARG A 202 2.54 6.09 -12.97
CA ARG A 202 3.66 6.81 -12.36
C ARG A 202 3.92 8.16 -13.08
N LEU A 203 3.99 8.17 -14.40
CA LEU A 203 4.23 9.38 -15.19
C LEU A 203 3.09 10.40 -15.04
N ASN A 204 1.84 9.93 -14.95
CA ASN A 204 0.68 10.78 -14.70
C ASN A 204 0.75 11.39 -13.30
N PHE A 205 1.16 10.63 -12.29
CA PHE A 205 1.41 11.16 -10.95
C PHE A 205 2.55 12.19 -10.94
N GLU A 206 3.67 11.89 -11.60
CA GLU A 206 4.80 12.82 -11.76
C GLU A 206 4.37 14.11 -12.50
N ARG A 207 3.50 13.99 -13.51
CA ARG A 207 2.88 15.13 -14.19
C ARG A 207 1.95 15.91 -13.28
N CYS A 208 1.13 15.26 -12.45
CA CYS A 208 0.28 15.93 -11.46
C CYS A 208 1.11 16.71 -10.45
N ILE A 209 2.18 16.14 -9.91
CA ILE A 209 3.10 16.86 -9.00
C ILE A 209 3.73 18.07 -9.69
N ARG A 210 4.08 17.94 -10.98
CA ARG A 210 4.65 19.03 -11.77
C ARG A 210 3.59 20.01 -12.29
N GLY A 211 2.31 19.70 -12.13
CA GLY A 211 1.18 20.51 -12.60
C GLY A 211 1.10 21.83 -11.86
N ASP A 212 0.55 22.84 -12.53
CA ASP A 212 0.36 24.17 -11.94
C ASP A 212 -0.64 24.11 -10.78
N ASP A 213 -1.66 23.25 -10.86
CA ASP A 213 -2.66 23.06 -9.80
C ASP A 213 -2.05 22.52 -8.50
N PHE A 214 -1.17 21.52 -8.58
CA PHE A 214 -0.47 21.01 -7.40
C PHE A 214 0.51 22.05 -6.85
N ARG A 215 1.22 22.79 -7.72
CA ARG A 215 2.08 23.91 -7.29
C ARG A 215 1.27 25.02 -6.61
N ASN A 216 0.09 25.34 -7.12
CA ASN A 216 -0.82 26.32 -6.53
C ASN A 216 -1.42 25.83 -5.21
N LEU A 217 -1.78 24.56 -5.10
CA LEU A 217 -2.21 23.96 -3.84
C LEU A 217 -1.08 24.01 -2.80
N MET A 218 0.14 23.61 -3.19
CA MET A 218 1.29 23.62 -2.29
C MET A 218 1.72 25.05 -1.90
N SER A 219 1.55 26.04 -2.77
CA SER A 219 1.79 27.45 -2.43
C SER A 219 0.80 28.00 -1.40
N LEU A 220 -0.41 27.43 -1.33
CA LEU A 220 -1.41 27.74 -0.30
C LEU A 220 -1.19 26.95 1.00
N VAL A 221 -0.83 25.66 0.90
CA VAL A 221 -0.64 24.76 2.05
C VAL A 221 0.67 25.05 2.80
N THR A 222 1.74 25.41 2.10
CA THR A 222 3.06 25.66 2.71
C THR A 222 3.04 26.78 3.76
N PRO A 223 2.43 27.96 3.50
CA PRO A 223 2.24 29.00 4.51
C PRO A 223 1.44 28.52 5.73
N LEU A 224 0.38 27.73 5.52
CA LEU A 224 -0.45 27.20 6.61
C LEU A 224 0.34 26.25 7.51
N ILE A 225 1.18 25.39 6.93
CA ILE A 225 2.09 24.52 7.69
C ILE A 225 3.09 25.36 8.51
N LYS A 226 3.67 26.41 7.92
CA LYS A 226 4.59 27.33 8.63
C LYS A 226 3.90 28.04 9.79
N ILE A 227 2.68 28.53 9.61
CA ILE A 227 1.88 29.19 10.67
C ILE A 227 1.53 28.20 11.78
N SER A 228 1.11 26.98 11.42
CA SER A 228 0.80 25.92 12.38
C SER A 228 2.03 25.54 13.21
N GLN A 229 3.21 25.45 12.58
CA GLN A 229 4.47 25.20 13.28
C GLN A 229 4.88 26.36 14.18
N ALA A 230 4.78 27.61 13.73
CA ALA A 230 5.04 28.78 14.56
C ALA A 230 4.11 28.81 15.79
N HIS A 231 2.84 28.43 15.63
CA HIS A 231 1.92 28.26 16.76
C HIS A 231 2.35 27.15 17.72
N LEU A 232 2.77 25.99 17.21
CA LEU A 232 3.28 24.87 18.02
C LEU A 232 4.56 25.22 18.77
N GLU A 233 5.49 25.95 18.15
CA GLU A 233 6.71 26.42 18.80
C GLU A 233 6.42 27.48 19.87
N THR A 234 5.53 28.42 19.58
CA THR A 234 5.07 29.42 20.54
C THR A 234 4.36 28.76 21.72
N SER A 235 3.50 27.76 21.46
CA SER A 235 2.81 26.99 22.50
C SER A 235 3.78 26.22 23.39
N ASN A 236 4.77 25.55 22.80
CA ASN A 236 5.82 24.85 23.55
C ASN A 236 6.70 25.82 24.36
N ALA A 237 7.06 26.97 23.80
CA ALA A 237 7.83 28.00 24.50
C ALA A 237 7.04 28.56 25.70
N CYS A 238 5.73 28.80 25.53
CA CYS A 238 4.84 29.21 26.61
C CYS A 238 4.74 28.14 27.71
N GLN A 239 4.62 26.85 27.35
CA GLN A 239 4.59 25.76 28.34
C GLN A 239 5.91 25.65 29.12
N GLN A 240 7.06 25.81 28.44
CA GLN A 240 8.37 25.82 29.11
C GLN A 240 8.51 27.01 30.05
N LEU A 241 8.12 28.21 29.63
CA LEU A 241 8.08 29.42 30.47
C LEU A 241 7.20 29.22 31.70
N TYR A 242 6.02 28.61 31.53
CA TYR A 242 5.12 28.29 32.63
C TYR A 242 5.76 27.30 33.62
N GLY A 243 6.47 26.29 33.11
CA GLY A 243 7.24 25.34 33.92
C GLY A 243 8.38 26.02 34.69
N TYR A 244 9.11 26.95 34.06
CA TYR A 244 10.15 27.74 34.73
C TYR A 244 9.57 28.64 35.82
N LEU A 245 8.49 29.37 35.52
CA LEU A 245 7.79 30.23 36.48
C LEU A 245 7.25 29.43 37.67
N SER A 246 6.67 28.26 37.43
CA SER A 246 6.19 27.36 38.48
C SER A 246 7.33 26.87 39.39
N LYS A 247 8.49 26.49 38.83
CA LYS A 247 9.67 26.12 39.61
C LYS A 247 10.20 27.27 40.46
N ILE A 248 10.27 28.47 39.90
CA ILE A 248 10.70 29.68 40.62
C ILE A 248 9.74 29.95 41.79
N MET A 249 8.43 29.90 41.56
CA MET A 249 7.43 30.11 42.60
C MET A 249 7.54 29.07 43.72
N ASN A 250 7.77 27.80 43.41
CA ASN A 250 7.94 26.76 44.41
C ASN A 250 9.22 26.94 45.24
N ASN A 251 10.32 27.36 44.63
CA ASN A 251 11.57 27.66 45.34
C ASN A 251 11.41 28.87 46.28
N VAL A 252 10.72 29.92 45.83
CA VAL A 252 10.42 31.09 46.67
C VAL A 252 9.55 30.68 47.86
N ALA A 253 8.52 29.86 47.64
CA ALA A 253 7.68 29.36 48.74
C ALA A 253 8.48 28.51 49.74
N HIS A 254 9.43 27.68 49.26
CA HIS A 254 10.29 26.88 50.11
C HIS A 254 11.24 27.72 50.98
N GLU A 255 11.89 28.72 50.39
CA GLU A 255 12.77 29.64 51.12
C GLU A 255 11.98 30.51 52.11
N GLN A 256 10.77 30.96 51.78
CA GLN A 256 9.88 31.64 52.71
C GLN A 256 9.55 30.76 53.93
N GLN A 257 9.20 29.49 53.71
CA GLN A 257 8.93 28.56 54.82
C GLN A 257 10.16 28.31 55.70
N LYS A 258 11.35 28.25 55.09
CA LYS A 258 12.62 28.12 55.82
C LYS A 258 12.91 29.36 56.66
N LEU A 259 12.67 30.55 56.12
CA LEU A 259 12.83 31.82 56.83
C LEU A 259 11.86 31.90 58.02
N ILE A 260 10.59 31.54 57.82
CA ILE A 260 9.57 31.51 58.88
C ILE A 260 9.96 30.51 59.99
N LYS A 261 10.45 29.32 59.62
CA LYS A 261 10.94 28.33 60.61
C LYS A 261 12.17 28.81 61.37
N ASN A 262 13.09 29.50 60.71
CA ASN A 262 14.28 30.05 61.35
C ASN A 262 13.93 31.20 62.31
N LEU A 263 12.98 32.07 61.93
CA LEU A 263 12.45 33.12 62.80
C LEU A 263 11.67 32.56 63.99
N ALA A 264 10.95 31.45 63.81
CA ALA A 264 10.23 30.78 64.89
C ALA A 264 11.15 30.02 65.88
N ASN A 265 12.36 29.65 65.45
CA ASN A 265 13.34 28.91 66.25
C ASN A 265 14.49 29.80 66.77
N ASP A 266 14.44 31.12 66.54
CA ASP A 266 15.45 32.05 67.07
C ASP A 266 15.29 32.19 68.60
N PRO A 267 16.27 31.75 69.41
CA PRO A 267 16.20 31.83 70.87
C PRO A 267 16.17 33.27 71.42
N LYS A 268 16.40 34.28 70.56
CA LYS A 268 16.33 35.71 70.92
C LYS A 268 14.96 36.35 70.69
N ALA A 269 13.97 35.60 70.20
CA ALA A 269 12.61 36.10 69.93
C ALA A 269 11.60 35.84 71.06
N LYS A 270 12.06 35.47 72.27
CA LYS A 270 11.27 35.45 73.50
C LYS A 270 11.74 36.53 74.46
#